data_AF-A0A835UX84-F1
#
_entry.id   AF-A0A835UX84-F1
#
_cell.length_a   1.000
_cell.length_b   1.000
_cell.length_c   1.000
_cell.angle_alpha   90.00
_cell.angle_beta   90.00
_cell.angle_gamma   90.00
#
_symmetry.space_group_name_H-M   'P 1'
#
loop_
_entity.id
_entity.type
_entity.pdbx_description
1 polymer ?
#
loop_
_entity_poly.entity_id
_entity_poly.type
_entity_poly.pdbx_seq_one_letter_code
_entity_poly.pdbx_strand_id
1 'polypeptide(L)'
;MDSNDLSLPFKAGQEAESRSFEEGYRSAWFRCKIKGISCRKGALGHRLEYYDYPDEKIRWVKLYQKPPCVVEGLELHKKMELMVRPRYPLFYRESDLPVPLPECDVIVISNDTWKVGDLVDWWCDGCFGQAKLPKY
;
A
#
# COMPACT_ATOMS: atom_id res chain seq x y z
N MET A 1 -17.95 28.90 -8.64
CA MET A 1 -17.78 27.44 -8.79
C MET A 1 -17.31 26.97 -7.45
N ASP A 2 -18.26 26.61 -6.61
CA ASP A 2 -18.00 26.25 -5.23
C ASP A 2 -17.11 25.01 -5.21
N SER A 3 -16.09 25.08 -4.36
CA SER A 3 -15.14 24.02 -4.07
C SER A 3 -15.91 22.81 -3.59
N ASN A 4 -16.33 21.99 -4.55
CA ASN A 4 -16.86 20.67 -4.30
C ASN A 4 -15.73 19.96 -3.57
N ASP A 5 -15.90 19.80 -2.25
CA ASP A 5 -15.06 18.97 -1.41
C ASP A 5 -15.24 17.56 -1.97
N LEU A 6 -14.50 17.25 -3.03
CA LEU A 6 -14.33 15.88 -3.47
C LEU A 6 -13.79 15.20 -2.22
N SER A 7 -14.65 14.42 -1.57
CA SER A 7 -14.26 13.55 -0.46
C SER A 7 -13.24 12.57 -1.02
N LEU A 8 -11.99 13.01 -1.03
CA LEU A 8 -10.86 12.26 -1.52
C LEU A 8 -10.57 11.23 -0.43
N PRO A 9 -10.31 9.96 -0.81
CA PRO A 9 -10.03 8.90 0.15
C PRO A 9 -8.76 9.13 0.97
N PHE A 10 -7.96 10.15 0.61
CA PHE A 10 -6.70 10.51 1.25
C PHE A 10 -6.58 12.01 1.44
N LYS A 11 -5.70 12.41 2.37
CA LYS A 11 -5.32 13.80 2.63
C LYS A 11 -3.83 14.02 2.44
N ALA A 12 -3.44 15.24 2.09
CA ALA A 12 -2.02 15.61 2.11
C ALA A 12 -1.48 15.54 3.56
N GLY A 13 -0.27 15.02 3.72
CA GLY A 13 0.36 14.73 5.01
C GLY A 13 0.08 13.31 5.53
N GLN A 14 -0.91 12.60 4.98
CA GLN A 14 -1.27 11.25 5.42
C GLN A 14 -0.20 10.22 5.05
N GLU A 15 0.03 9.26 5.93
CA GLU A 15 0.84 8.07 5.66
C GLU A 15 0.05 7.04 4.88
N ALA A 16 0.72 6.43 3.91
CA ALA A 16 0.13 5.48 3.01
C ALA A 16 1.15 4.42 2.60
N GLU A 17 0.66 3.43 1.88
CA GLU A 17 1.51 2.50 1.15
C GLU A 17 1.20 2.60 -0.34
N SER A 18 2.24 2.53 -1.15
CA SER A 18 2.10 2.55 -2.60
C SER A 18 2.79 1.36 -3.22
N ARG A 19 2.22 0.83 -4.29
CA ARG A 19 2.82 -0.26 -5.05
C ARG A 19 3.53 0.23 -6.29
N SER A 20 4.42 -0.60 -6.82
CA SER A 20 5.08 -0.39 -8.10
C SER A 20 4.71 -1.49 -9.10
N PHE A 21 4.79 -1.15 -10.39
CA PHE A 21 4.76 -2.13 -11.48
C PHE A 21 6.14 -2.33 -12.13
N GLU A 22 7.18 -1.72 -11.56
CA GLU A 22 8.55 -1.99 -11.97
C GLU A 22 8.89 -3.47 -11.73
N GLU A 23 9.72 -4.03 -12.61
CA GLU A 23 10.14 -5.42 -12.53
C GLU A 23 10.87 -5.68 -11.21
N GLY A 24 10.63 -6.84 -10.60
CA GLY A 24 11.17 -7.20 -9.28
C GLY A 24 10.26 -6.82 -8.11
N TYR A 25 9.27 -5.94 -8.29
CA TYR A 25 8.40 -5.46 -7.21
C TYR A 25 6.95 -5.91 -7.32
N ARG A 26 6.73 -7.07 -7.98
CA ARG A 26 5.39 -7.66 -8.06
C ARG A 26 4.86 -7.94 -6.66
N SER A 27 3.69 -7.38 -6.35
CA SER A 27 3.00 -7.48 -5.06
C SER A 27 3.65 -6.73 -3.89
N ALA A 28 4.63 -5.86 -4.14
CA ALA A 28 5.27 -5.04 -3.10
C ALA A 28 4.48 -3.77 -2.79
N TRP A 29 4.39 -3.44 -1.50
CA TRP A 29 3.84 -2.19 -0.97
C TRP A 29 4.91 -1.44 -0.18
N PHE A 30 5.21 -0.23 -0.63
CA PHE A 30 6.24 0.66 -0.08
C PHE A 30 5.61 1.73 0.80
N ARG A 31 6.21 1.98 1.96
CA ARG A 31 5.74 3.02 2.88
C ARG A 31 6.04 4.39 2.31
N CYS A 32 5.03 5.26 2.30
CA CYS A 32 5.17 6.60 1.78
C CYS A 32 4.30 7.62 2.52
N LYS A 33 4.59 8.89 2.26
CA LYS A 33 3.80 10.04 2.72
C LYS A 33 3.21 10.77 1.52
N ILE A 34 1.91 11.05 1.57
CA ILE A 34 1.22 11.79 0.52
C ILE A 34 1.54 13.28 0.70
N LYS A 35 2.41 13.84 -0.11
CA LYS A 35 2.77 15.27 -0.07
C LYS A 35 1.72 16.18 -0.69
N GLY A 36 0.82 15.64 -1.50
CA GLY A 36 -0.22 16.40 -2.17
C GLY A 36 -1.01 15.55 -3.14
N ILE A 37 -2.22 15.98 -3.43
CA ILE A 37 -3.14 15.33 -4.35
C ILE A 37 -3.42 16.31 -5.48
N SER A 38 -3.34 15.85 -6.72
CA SER A 38 -3.53 16.72 -7.88
C SER A 38 -4.08 15.95 -9.06
N CYS A 39 -4.90 16.60 -9.88
CA CYS A 39 -5.32 16.08 -11.17
C CYS A 39 -4.34 16.51 -12.27
N ARG A 40 -3.85 15.57 -13.09
CA ARG A 40 -3.03 15.85 -14.28
C ARG A 40 -3.67 15.19 -15.50
N LYS A 41 -3.96 15.98 -16.54
CA LYS A 41 -4.60 15.51 -17.79
C LYS A 41 -5.88 14.67 -17.52
N GLY A 42 -6.71 15.09 -16.57
CA GLY A 42 -7.93 14.38 -16.19
C GLY A 42 -7.74 13.16 -15.28
N ALA A 43 -6.50 12.82 -14.89
CA ALA A 43 -6.22 11.71 -13.98
C ALA A 43 -5.87 12.22 -12.57
N LEU A 44 -6.59 11.71 -11.57
CA LEU A 44 -6.27 11.92 -10.16
C LEU A 44 -5.00 11.14 -9.77
N GLY A 45 -4.11 11.79 -9.02
CA GLY A 45 -2.90 11.16 -8.52
C GLY A 45 -2.30 11.86 -7.30
N HIS A 46 -1.29 11.22 -6.74
CA HIS A 46 -0.66 11.56 -5.47
C HIS A 46 0.82 11.86 -5.69
N ARG A 47 1.35 12.86 -5.00
CA ARG A 47 2.78 13.06 -4.86
C ARG A 47 3.27 12.27 -3.65
N LEU A 48 4.13 11.30 -3.87
CA LEU A 48 4.57 10.36 -2.85
C LEU A 48 6.05 10.60 -2.52
N GLU A 49 6.36 10.68 -1.23
CA GLU A 49 7.71 10.62 -0.68
C GLU A 49 7.86 9.26 0.01
N TYR A 50 8.89 8.49 -0.32
CA TYR A 50 9.11 7.15 0.22
C TYR A 50 10.01 7.18 1.45
N TYR A 51 9.60 6.53 2.53
CA TYR A 51 10.35 6.54 3.79
C TYR A 51 11.64 5.72 3.72
N ASP A 52 11.55 4.55 3.10
CA ASP A 52 12.64 3.57 3.00
C ASP A 52 13.64 3.90 1.86
N TYR A 53 13.32 4.93 1.04
CA TYR A 53 14.14 5.39 -0.09
C TYR A 53 14.25 6.93 -0.07
N PRO A 54 14.97 7.52 0.91
CA PRO A 54 15.01 8.97 1.11
C PRO A 54 15.67 9.73 -0.04
N ASP A 55 16.54 9.06 -0.81
CA ASP A 55 17.18 9.64 -1.99
C ASP A 55 16.25 9.69 -3.21
N GLU A 56 15.11 8.99 -3.17
CA GLU A 56 14.14 9.00 -4.27
C GLU A 56 13.34 10.30 -4.28
N LYS A 57 13.36 10.98 -5.44
CA LYS A 57 12.61 12.23 -5.62
C LYS A 57 11.11 11.96 -5.43
N ILE A 58 10.38 12.97 -4.99
CA ILE A 58 8.91 12.90 -4.88
C ILE A 58 8.31 12.52 -6.24
N ARG A 59 7.66 11.35 -6.31
CA ARG A 59 7.05 10.82 -7.55
C ARG A 59 5.57 11.13 -7.59
N TRP A 60 5.07 11.45 -8.79
CA TRP A 60 3.64 11.58 -9.01
C TRP A 60 3.07 10.27 -9.55
N VAL A 61 2.17 9.66 -8.80
CA VAL A 61 1.60 8.33 -9.07
C VAL A 61 0.09 8.47 -9.24
N LYS A 62 -0.45 7.95 -10.35
CA LYS A 62 -1.90 7.91 -10.57
C LYS A 62 -2.56 7.03 -9.52
N LEU A 63 -3.75 7.41 -9.05
CA LEU A 63 -4.54 6.61 -8.10
C LEU A 63 -4.80 5.18 -8.64
N TYR A 64 -5.09 5.10 -9.93
CA TYR A 64 -5.39 3.88 -10.65
C TYR A 64 -4.46 3.72 -11.86
N GLN A 65 -3.88 2.54 -12.04
CA GLN A 65 -3.04 2.22 -13.20
C GLN A 65 -3.37 0.83 -13.76
N LYS A 66 -3.14 0.67 -15.06
CA LYS A 66 -3.26 -0.63 -15.73
C LYS A 66 -1.92 -1.38 -15.58
N PRO A 67 -1.92 -2.65 -15.16
CA PRO A 67 -0.71 -3.45 -15.12
C PRO A 67 -0.06 -3.59 -16.52
N PRO A 68 1.28 -3.60 -16.62
CA PRO A 68 1.99 -3.64 -17.90
C PRO A 68 1.88 -4.99 -18.63
N CYS A 69 1.76 -6.11 -17.91
CA CYS A 69 1.72 -7.45 -18.52
C CYS A 69 0.32 -8.05 -18.41
N VAL A 70 -0.41 -8.07 -19.51
CA VAL A 70 -1.61 -8.90 -19.68
C VAL A 70 -1.20 -10.06 -20.57
N VAL A 71 -1.23 -11.27 -20.04
CA VAL A 71 -0.99 -12.49 -20.83
C VAL A 71 -2.10 -12.59 -21.88
N GLU A 72 -1.75 -12.66 -23.17
CA GLU A 72 -2.72 -12.85 -24.25
C GLU A 72 -3.56 -14.11 -23.98
N GLY A 73 -4.90 -13.97 -24.00
CA GLY A 73 -5.84 -15.09 -23.88
C GLY A 73 -6.55 -15.25 -22.54
N LEU A 74 -6.17 -14.53 -21.48
CA LEU A 74 -7.00 -14.42 -20.28
C LEU A 74 -7.88 -13.18 -20.39
N GLU A 75 -9.18 -13.41 -20.55
CA GLU A 75 -10.25 -12.42 -20.50
C GLU A 75 -10.39 -11.70 -19.14
N LEU A 76 -9.33 -11.63 -18.32
CA LEU A 76 -9.27 -10.83 -17.10
C LEU A 76 -9.02 -9.35 -17.48
N HIS A 77 -9.95 -8.85 -18.26
CA HIS A 77 -9.93 -7.59 -18.96
C HIS A 77 -9.83 -6.40 -18.00
N LYS A 78 -8.86 -5.52 -18.28
CA LYS A 78 -8.98 -4.06 -18.10
C LYS A 78 -9.17 -3.52 -16.68
N LYS A 79 -9.04 -4.32 -15.62
CA LYS A 79 -9.23 -3.82 -14.27
C LYS A 79 -8.06 -2.92 -13.89
N MET A 80 -8.35 -1.65 -13.67
CA MET A 80 -7.38 -0.72 -13.10
C MET A 80 -7.07 -1.17 -11.68
N GLU A 81 -5.79 -1.15 -11.31
CA GLU A 81 -5.37 -1.47 -9.96
C GLU A 81 -5.14 -0.19 -9.17
N LEU A 82 -5.55 -0.23 -7.90
CA LEU A 82 -5.30 0.82 -6.94
C LEU A 82 -3.81 0.87 -6.61
N MET A 83 -3.21 2.06 -6.71
CA MET A 83 -1.77 2.25 -6.55
C MET A 83 -1.35 2.75 -5.18
N VAL A 84 -2.31 3.23 -4.39
CA VAL A 84 -2.10 3.79 -3.05
C VAL A 84 -3.19 3.25 -2.14
N ARG A 85 -2.79 2.71 -0.99
CA ARG A 85 -3.68 2.24 0.08
C ARG A 85 -3.32 2.93 1.40
N PRO A 86 -4.22 2.97 2.40
CA PRO A 86 -3.86 3.36 3.75
C PRO A 86 -2.68 2.53 4.27
N ARG A 87 -1.89 3.08 5.19
CA ARG A 87 -0.81 2.34 5.86
C ARG A 87 -1.35 1.04 6.45
N TYR A 88 -0.57 -0.04 6.36
CA TYR A 88 -0.92 -1.31 7.00
C TYR A 88 -1.15 -1.08 8.50
N PRO A 89 -2.24 -1.60 9.09
CA PRO A 89 -2.56 -1.36 10.49
C PRO A 89 -1.44 -1.89 11.40
N LEU A 90 -1.32 -1.32 12.60
CA LEU A 90 -0.40 -1.88 13.59
C LEU A 90 -0.86 -3.28 13.94
N PHE A 91 0.06 -4.24 13.88
CA PHE A 91 -0.21 -5.64 14.15
C PHE A 91 0.55 -6.08 15.40
N TYR A 92 -0.17 -6.57 16.40
CA TYR A 92 0.40 -7.14 17.62
C TYR A 92 -0.03 -8.59 17.80
N ARG A 93 0.87 -9.39 18.33
CA ARG A 93 0.48 -10.65 18.97
C ARG A 93 -0.13 -10.33 20.33
N GLU A 94 -1.13 -11.09 20.73
CA GLU A 94 -1.75 -10.92 22.05
C GLU A 94 -0.72 -10.98 23.19
N SER A 95 0.30 -11.83 23.06
CA SER A 95 1.40 -11.95 24.03
C SER A 95 2.29 -10.70 24.14
N ASP A 96 2.35 -9.89 23.07
CA ASP A 96 3.30 -8.79 22.91
C ASP A 96 2.58 -7.42 22.91
N LEU A 97 1.32 -7.40 23.37
CA LEU A 97 0.48 -6.21 23.36
C LEU A 97 1.05 -5.16 24.34
N PRO A 98 1.38 -3.95 23.87
CA PRO A 98 1.84 -2.89 24.76
C PRO A 98 0.69 -2.36 25.64
N VAL A 99 0.99 -2.10 26.91
CA VAL A 99 0.10 -1.41 27.85
C VAL A 99 0.79 -0.12 28.30
N PRO A 100 0.28 1.07 27.95
CA PRO A 100 -0.95 1.34 27.18
C PRO A 100 -0.79 1.07 25.67
N LEU A 101 -1.92 0.89 24.99
CA LEU A 101 -1.96 0.76 23.53
C LEU A 101 -1.49 2.07 22.86
N PRO A 102 -0.82 1.98 21.70
CA PRO A 102 -0.43 3.14 20.93
C PRO A 102 -1.66 3.89 20.40
N GLU A 103 -1.53 5.21 20.27
CA GLU A 103 -2.55 6.05 19.67
C GLU A 103 -2.56 5.81 18.15
N CYS A 104 -3.47 4.95 17.69
CA CYS A 104 -3.62 4.56 16.29
C CYS A 104 -5.10 4.33 15.96
N ASP A 105 -5.49 4.65 14.71
CA ASP A 105 -6.87 4.52 14.25
C ASP A 105 -7.35 3.06 14.26
N VAL A 106 -6.47 2.12 13.88
CA VAL A 106 -6.77 0.69 13.80
C VAL A 106 -5.57 -0.12 14.27
N ILE A 107 -5.81 -1.06 15.17
CA ILE A 107 -4.83 -2.05 15.66
C ILE A 107 -5.41 -3.44 15.41
N VAL A 108 -4.62 -4.31 14.79
CA VAL A 108 -4.92 -5.74 14.62
C VAL A 108 -4.21 -6.50 15.72
N ILE A 109 -4.98 -7.26 16.50
CA ILE A 109 -4.46 -8.16 17.53
C ILE A 109 -4.73 -9.58 17.06
N SER A 110 -3.67 -10.37 16.90
CA SER A 110 -3.79 -11.77 16.53
C SER A 110 -3.40 -12.68 17.70
N ASN A 111 -4.22 -13.72 17.88
CA ASN A 111 -3.96 -14.79 18.85
C ASN A 111 -3.17 -15.96 18.21
N ASP A 112 -2.83 -15.84 16.92
CA ASP A 112 -2.53 -17.02 16.10
C ASP A 112 -1.08 -17.45 16.09
N THR A 113 -0.90 -18.76 16.25
CA THR A 113 0.25 -19.50 15.72
C THR A 113 0.05 -19.64 14.20
N TRP A 114 0.88 -18.97 13.40
CA TRP A 114 0.85 -19.11 11.94
C TRP A 114 0.97 -20.58 11.52
N LYS A 115 0.20 -21.00 10.53
CA LYS A 115 0.18 -22.38 10.04
C LYS A 115 0.71 -22.47 8.63
N VAL A 116 1.21 -23.66 8.30
CA VAL A 116 1.63 -23.98 6.93
C VAL A 116 0.46 -23.76 5.98
N GLY A 117 0.70 -22.96 4.94
CA GLY A 117 -0.31 -22.61 3.95
C GLY A 117 -0.99 -21.27 4.16
N ASP A 118 -0.79 -20.61 5.30
CA ASP A 118 -1.30 -19.25 5.53
C ASP A 118 -0.58 -18.26 4.59
N LEU A 119 -1.35 -17.31 4.06
CA LEU A 119 -0.83 -16.18 3.32
C LEU A 119 -0.61 -15.02 4.29
N VAL A 120 0.64 -14.62 4.46
CA VAL A 120 1.06 -13.57 5.40
C VAL A 120 1.68 -12.40 4.65
N ASP A 121 1.46 -11.20 5.16
CA ASP A 121 2.23 -10.03 4.73
C ASP A 121 3.59 -10.07 5.46
N TRP A 122 4.68 -10.09 4.70
CA TRP A 122 6.05 -10.18 5.19
C TRP A 122 6.81 -8.91 4.84
N TRP A 123 7.50 -8.32 5.82
CA TRP A 123 8.36 -7.15 5.62
C TRP A 123 9.77 -7.58 5.21
N CYS A 124 10.21 -7.17 4.03
CA CYS A 124 11.57 -7.40 3.55
C CYS A 124 12.01 -6.24 2.64
N ASP A 125 13.29 -5.84 2.73
CA ASP A 125 13.91 -4.85 1.85
C ASP A 125 13.12 -3.53 1.69
N GLY A 126 12.51 -3.03 2.77
CA GLY A 126 11.78 -1.76 2.76
C GLY A 126 10.37 -1.83 2.21
N CYS A 127 9.81 -3.03 1.99
CA CYS A 127 8.44 -3.20 1.50
C CYS A 127 7.72 -4.39 2.15
N PHE A 128 6.39 -4.33 2.16
CA PHE A 128 5.56 -5.49 2.47
C PHE A 128 5.27 -6.29 1.19
N GLY A 129 5.53 -7.59 1.23
CA GLY A 129 5.15 -8.53 0.19
C GLY A 129 4.27 -9.65 0.74
N GLN A 130 3.38 -10.20 -0.08
CA GLN A 130 2.60 -11.38 0.31
C GLN A 130 3.41 -12.65 0.11
N ALA A 131 3.52 -13.46 1.16
CA ALA A 131 4.22 -14.74 1.15
C ALA A 131 3.34 -15.85 1.71
N LYS A 132 3.43 -17.04 1.12
CA LYS A 132 2.76 -18.24 1.64
C LYS A 132 3.74 -19.03 2.49
N LEU A 133 3.34 -19.40 3.70
CA LEU A 133 4.20 -20.18 4.57
C LEU A 133 4.47 -21.58 3.98
N PRO A 134 5.74 -21.96 3.78
CA PRO A 134 6.10 -23.20 3.13
C PRO A 134 5.78 -24.40 4.01
N LYS A 135 5.54 -25.55 3.37
CA LYS A 135 5.46 -26.85 4.03
C LYS A 135 6.86 -27.44 4.10
N TYR A 136 7.32 -27.79 5.29
CA TYR A 136 8.54 -28.58 5.51
C TYR A 136 8.18 -30.06 5.59
#